data_AF-A0A2G6KXV6-F1
#
_entry.id   AF-A0A2G6KXV6-F1
#
_cell.length_a   1.000
_cell.length_b   1.000
_cell.length_c   1.000
_cell.angle_alpha   90.00
_cell.angle_beta   90.00
_cell.angle_gamma   90.00
#
_symmetry.space_group_name_H-M   'P 1'
#
loop_
_entity.id
_entity.type
_entity.pdbx_description
1 polymer ?
#
loop_
_entity_poly.entity_id
_entity_poly.type
_entity_poly.pdbx_seq_one_letter_code
_entity_poly.pdbx_strand_id
1 'polypeptide(L)'
;MLAAYLCQAGLSAGAPHELLPAQTDNPEGFYERLDVVACNDQMLAARGGSWMQPPVVDAFLQDDEVQKLKDVIAGLPESYVLKDPRMMLTWPLWREHITEAVVVYLYREPLAVAHSLQRRHGFPLSYGLALWEYYNASALQTLAGSHVLYLAYEDIASDPERVLGRLIGDLSARGVKCKAPPGVNFNARLNHAPGIEDGQVLLSDSQRQLQAYSENLKKQGFKQAPPFFQPQVLRCRLMDFATAFAPLG
;
A
#
# COMPACT_ATOMS: atom_id res chain seq x y z
N MET A 1 2.16 7.70 -12.09
CA MET A 1 1.93 7.06 -10.76
C MET A 1 1.16 7.99 -9.79
N LEU A 2 0.39 7.50 -8.79
CA LEU A 2 -0.39 8.35 -7.86
C LEU A 2 0.46 9.35 -7.05
N ALA A 3 1.57 8.90 -6.44
CA ALA A 3 2.44 9.77 -5.65
C ALA A 3 3.03 10.91 -6.52
N ALA A 4 3.41 10.60 -7.77
CA ALA A 4 3.86 11.61 -8.73
C ALA A 4 2.79 12.68 -8.99
N TYR A 5 1.53 12.27 -9.16
CA TYR A 5 0.42 13.20 -9.35
C TYR A 5 0.18 14.08 -8.11
N LEU A 6 0.24 13.49 -6.91
CA LEU A 6 0.15 14.24 -5.66
C LEU A 6 1.30 15.26 -5.50
N CYS A 7 2.50 14.93 -5.97
CA CYS A 7 3.60 15.89 -6.00
C CYS A 7 3.37 17.04 -6.99
N GLN A 8 2.84 16.74 -8.19
CA GLN A 8 2.42 17.78 -9.14
C GLN A 8 1.31 18.67 -8.58
N ALA A 9 0.48 18.12 -7.67
CA ALA A 9 -0.57 18.86 -7.00
C ALA A 9 -0.08 19.73 -5.82
N GLY A 10 1.23 19.76 -5.54
CA GLY A 10 1.85 20.64 -4.54
C GLY A 10 2.31 19.95 -3.24
N LEU A 11 2.16 18.63 -3.12
CA LEU A 11 2.70 17.88 -1.98
C LEU A 11 4.17 17.52 -2.21
N SER A 12 4.96 17.37 -1.14
CA SER A 12 6.35 16.93 -1.25
C SER A 12 6.50 15.47 -0.82
N ALA A 13 7.14 14.64 -1.65
CA ALA A 13 7.60 13.32 -1.23
C ALA A 13 8.97 13.39 -0.51
N GLY A 14 9.64 14.55 -0.52
CA GLY A 14 11.05 14.70 -0.15
C GLY A 14 11.91 15.18 -1.33
N ALA A 15 13.15 15.57 -1.05
CA ALA A 15 14.14 15.93 -2.05
C ALA A 15 14.60 14.69 -2.84
N PRO A 16 15.05 14.84 -4.10
CA PRO A 16 15.40 13.68 -4.94
C PRO A 16 16.41 12.70 -4.33
N HIS A 17 17.35 13.17 -3.51
CA HIS A 17 18.37 12.33 -2.84
C HIS A 17 17.82 11.57 -1.62
N GLU A 18 16.65 11.94 -1.12
CA GLU A 18 15.96 11.28 -0.02
C GLU A 18 15.03 10.16 -0.52
N LEU A 19 14.81 10.06 -1.83
CA LEU A 19 13.89 9.10 -2.45
C LEU A 19 14.64 7.86 -2.96
N LEU A 20 13.95 6.71 -2.95
CA LEU A 20 14.43 5.52 -3.65
C LEU A 20 14.64 5.84 -5.14
N PRO A 21 15.82 5.50 -5.69
CA PRO A 21 16.14 5.79 -7.08
C PRO A 21 15.20 5.04 -8.02
N ALA A 22 14.91 5.65 -9.17
CA ALA A 22 14.19 4.98 -10.24
C ALA A 22 14.92 3.71 -10.69
N GLN A 23 14.16 2.69 -11.04
CA GLN A 23 14.67 1.41 -11.53
C GLN A 23 14.12 1.14 -12.94
N THR A 24 14.67 0.15 -13.64
CA THR A 24 14.24 -0.21 -15.00
C THR A 24 12.76 -0.59 -15.10
N ASP A 25 12.22 -1.18 -14.04
CA ASP A 25 10.82 -1.57 -13.88
C ASP A 25 9.91 -0.43 -13.41
N ASN A 26 10.47 0.66 -12.88
CA ASN A 26 9.76 1.88 -12.50
C ASN A 26 10.59 3.13 -12.83
N PRO A 27 10.65 3.53 -14.11
CA PRO A 27 11.46 4.66 -14.58
C PRO A 27 10.95 6.01 -14.08
N GLU A 28 9.68 6.10 -13.65
CA GLU A 28 9.11 7.32 -13.04
C GLU A 28 9.58 7.51 -11.58
N GLY A 29 10.23 6.51 -10.97
CA GLY A 29 10.65 6.55 -9.57
C GLY A 29 9.59 6.03 -8.60
N PHE A 30 10.01 5.64 -7.39
CA PHE A 30 9.11 5.01 -6.41
C PHE A 30 8.38 6.01 -5.51
N TYR A 31 8.94 7.22 -5.36
CA TYR A 31 8.49 8.28 -4.43
C TYR A 31 8.40 7.79 -2.98
N GLU A 32 9.14 6.73 -2.67
CA GLU A 32 9.33 6.18 -1.34
C GLU A 32 10.56 6.85 -0.74
N ARG A 33 10.43 7.51 0.42
CA ARG A 33 11.59 8.06 1.12
C ARG A 33 12.45 6.93 1.72
N LEU A 34 13.76 7.06 1.60
CA LEU A 34 14.74 6.08 2.06
C LEU A 34 14.65 5.84 3.57
N ASP A 35 14.49 6.89 4.36
CA ASP A 35 14.39 6.83 5.81
C ASP A 35 13.11 6.15 6.28
N VAL A 36 12.00 6.37 5.57
CA VAL A 36 10.69 5.72 5.81
C VAL A 36 10.76 4.23 5.48
N VAL A 37 11.37 3.87 4.33
CA VAL A 37 11.57 2.48 3.95
C VAL A 37 12.43 1.76 4.99
N ALA A 38 13.55 2.38 5.39
CA ALA A 38 14.43 1.81 6.41
C ALA A 38 13.73 1.66 7.78
N CYS A 39 12.91 2.63 8.17
CA CYS A 39 12.13 2.58 9.39
C CYS A 39 11.11 1.43 9.36
N ASN A 40 10.37 1.28 8.25
CA ASN A 40 9.42 0.19 8.07
C ASN A 40 10.11 -1.18 8.04
N ASP A 41 11.21 -1.33 7.31
CA ASP A 41 11.96 -2.59 7.26
C ASP A 41 12.50 -2.97 8.64
N GLN A 42 12.98 -2.01 9.44
CA GLN A 42 13.38 -2.27 10.83
C GLN A 42 12.20 -2.72 11.70
N MET A 43 11.04 -2.06 11.60
CA MET A 43 9.84 -2.47 12.35
C MET A 43 9.41 -3.89 12.00
N LEU A 44 9.45 -4.27 10.72
CA LEU A 44 9.12 -5.63 10.29
C LEU A 44 10.17 -6.64 10.79
N ALA A 45 11.46 -6.30 10.69
CA ALA A 45 12.56 -7.15 11.13
C ALA A 45 12.54 -7.39 12.66
N ALA A 46 12.25 -6.36 13.46
CA ALA A 46 12.11 -6.47 14.91
C ALA A 46 10.99 -7.44 15.33
N ARG A 47 10.02 -7.70 14.44
CA ARG A 47 8.90 -8.63 14.63
C ARG A 47 9.13 -9.96 13.90
N GLY A 48 10.36 -10.23 13.48
CA GLY A 48 10.78 -11.51 12.89
C GLY A 48 10.29 -11.71 11.45
N GLY A 49 10.11 -10.62 10.69
CA GLY A 49 9.64 -10.69 9.32
C GLY A 49 10.28 -9.68 8.38
N SER A 50 9.76 -9.63 7.17
CA SER A 50 10.14 -8.68 6.11
C SER A 50 8.92 -8.36 5.27
N TRP A 51 9.04 -7.51 4.25
CA TRP A 51 7.93 -7.24 3.34
C TRP A 51 7.47 -8.48 2.53
N MET A 52 8.36 -9.47 2.34
CA MET A 52 8.02 -10.74 1.68
C MET A 52 7.51 -11.79 2.69
N GLN A 53 7.97 -11.71 3.93
CA GLN A 53 7.60 -12.61 5.00
C GLN A 53 6.98 -11.79 6.13
N PRO A 54 5.82 -11.15 5.89
CA PRO A 54 5.29 -10.17 6.82
C PRO A 54 4.96 -10.82 8.17
N PRO A 55 5.40 -10.22 9.28
CA PRO A 55 5.06 -10.71 10.61
C PRO A 55 3.64 -10.29 10.98
N VAL A 56 3.07 -10.96 11.99
CA VAL A 56 1.90 -10.40 12.68
C VAL A 56 2.39 -9.18 13.45
N VAL A 57 1.76 -8.03 13.22
CA VAL A 57 2.10 -6.78 13.91
C VAL A 57 1.03 -6.55 14.98
N ASP A 58 1.23 -7.12 16.16
CA ASP A 58 0.50 -6.88 17.39
C ASP A 58 1.31 -5.88 18.25
N ALA A 59 0.87 -4.62 18.26
CA ALA A 59 1.76 -3.49 18.53
C ALA A 59 2.21 -3.34 19.99
N PHE A 60 3.51 -3.03 20.15
CA PHE A 60 4.06 -1.78 20.73
C PHE A 60 5.42 -1.50 20.05
N LEU A 61 5.86 -0.24 20.00
CA LEU A 61 7.22 0.12 19.60
C LEU A 61 8.16 0.05 20.81
N GLN A 62 9.40 -0.37 20.59
CA GLN A 62 10.50 -0.18 21.55
C GLN A 62 11.00 1.27 21.53
N ASP A 63 11.67 1.73 22.60
CA ASP A 63 12.09 3.13 22.73
C ASP A 63 12.98 3.63 21.57
N ASP A 64 13.86 2.77 21.07
CA ASP A 64 14.73 3.06 19.92
C ASP A 64 13.92 3.18 18.61
N GLU A 65 12.91 2.33 18.43
CA GLU A 65 12.00 2.42 17.28
C GLU A 65 11.15 3.71 17.33
N VAL A 66 10.68 4.10 18.52
CA VAL A 66 9.96 5.37 18.74
C VAL A 66 10.86 6.56 18.40
N GLN A 67 12.11 6.57 18.87
CA GLN A 67 13.02 7.67 18.59
C GLN A 67 13.29 7.78 17.10
N LYS A 68 13.56 6.66 16.43
CA LYS A 68 13.83 6.64 14.98
C LYS A 68 12.61 7.11 14.18
N LEU A 69 11.42 6.70 14.56
CA LEU A 69 10.16 7.17 13.98
C LEU A 69 10.00 8.69 14.14
N LYS A 70 10.28 9.23 15.34
CA LYS A 70 10.24 10.67 15.60
C LYS A 70 11.26 11.43 14.74
N ASP A 71 12.47 10.89 14.57
CA ASP A 71 13.50 11.49 13.72
C ASP A 71 13.04 11.56 12.26
N VAL A 72 12.42 10.49 11.74
CA VAL A 72 11.83 10.49 10.39
C VAL A 72 10.72 11.54 10.28
N ILE A 73 9.80 11.60 11.25
CA ILE A 73 8.70 12.57 11.26
C ILE A 73 9.22 14.01 11.32
N ALA A 74 10.26 14.28 12.11
CA ALA A 74 10.89 15.60 12.20
C ALA A 74 11.55 16.03 10.88
N GLY A 75 11.96 15.08 10.04
CA GLY A 75 12.49 15.31 8.70
C GLY A 75 11.42 15.41 7.60
N LEU A 76 10.12 15.32 7.92
CA LEU A 76 9.06 15.48 6.92
C LEU A 76 8.85 16.97 6.58
N PRO A 77 8.59 17.31 5.30
CA PRO A 77 8.24 18.68 4.93
C PRO A 77 6.85 19.05 5.48
N GLU A 78 6.52 20.35 5.54
CA GLU A 78 5.23 20.83 6.10
C GLU A 78 4.01 20.20 5.40
N SER A 79 4.06 20.08 4.07
CA SER A 79 3.00 19.45 3.27
C SER A 79 3.60 18.29 2.48
N TYR A 80 3.27 17.07 2.90
CA TYR A 80 3.94 15.88 2.42
C TYR A 80 2.99 14.81 1.90
N VAL A 81 3.53 13.95 1.04
CA VAL A 81 2.96 12.64 0.72
C VAL A 81 3.92 11.58 1.22
N LEU A 82 3.43 10.71 2.11
CA LEU A 82 4.17 9.58 2.62
C LEU A 82 3.62 8.31 1.99
N LYS A 83 4.46 7.56 1.28
CA LYS A 83 4.07 6.32 0.62
C LYS A 83 5.16 5.28 0.79
N ASP A 84 4.75 4.12 1.29
CA ASP A 84 5.48 2.87 1.27
C ASP A 84 4.44 1.73 1.39
N PRO A 85 4.42 0.72 0.52
CA PRO A 85 3.47 -0.40 0.62
C PRO A 85 3.46 -1.10 2.00
N ARG A 86 4.60 -1.12 2.70
CA ARG A 86 4.76 -1.70 4.06
C ARG A 86 3.96 -0.95 5.11
N MET A 87 3.59 0.31 4.86
CA MET A 87 2.71 1.07 5.76
C MET A 87 1.34 0.41 5.92
N MET A 88 0.89 -0.43 4.98
CA MET A 88 -0.30 -1.27 5.18
C MET A 88 -0.20 -2.17 6.41
N LEU A 89 1.02 -2.51 6.84
CA LEU A 89 1.31 -3.31 8.03
C LEU A 89 1.75 -2.44 9.22
N THR A 90 2.59 -1.43 8.97
CA THR A 90 3.20 -0.62 10.02
C THR A 90 2.37 0.61 10.41
N TRP A 91 1.30 0.96 9.70
CA TRP A 91 0.43 2.10 10.02
C TRP A 91 -0.05 2.18 11.47
N PRO A 92 -0.37 1.07 12.18
CA PRO A 92 -0.68 1.13 13.62
C PRO A 92 0.41 1.81 14.45
N LEU A 93 1.68 1.66 14.06
CA LEU A 93 2.84 2.21 14.75
C LEU A 93 3.05 3.69 14.38
N TRP A 94 2.79 4.06 13.11
CA TRP A 94 2.92 5.45 12.65
C TRP A 94 1.81 6.37 13.18
N ARG A 95 0.56 5.88 13.22
CA ARG A 95 -0.63 6.70 13.55
C ARG A 95 -0.63 7.27 14.96
N GLU A 96 0.14 6.68 15.88
CA GLU A 96 0.29 7.19 17.25
C GLU A 96 1.15 8.46 17.31
N HIS A 97 1.96 8.70 16.26
CA HIS A 97 2.92 9.81 16.20
C HIS A 97 2.61 10.82 15.08
N ILE A 98 1.70 10.51 14.16
CA ILE A 98 1.22 11.44 13.12
C ILE A 98 -0.25 11.79 13.40
N THR A 99 -0.50 13.02 13.84
CA THR A 99 -1.83 13.46 14.31
C THR A 99 -2.75 14.01 13.23
N GLU A 100 -2.22 14.47 12.08
CA GLU A 100 -3.00 15.19 11.05
C GLU A 100 -2.87 14.53 9.66
N ALA A 101 -2.76 13.21 9.60
CA ALA A 101 -2.69 12.49 8.32
C ALA A 101 -4.06 12.28 7.69
N VAL A 102 -4.19 12.60 6.40
CA VAL A 102 -5.27 12.08 5.55
C VAL A 102 -4.82 10.77 4.93
N VAL A 103 -5.43 9.66 5.35
CA VAL A 103 -5.09 8.33 4.84
C VAL A 103 -5.84 8.07 3.53
N VAL A 104 -5.09 7.66 2.50
CA VAL A 104 -5.61 7.17 1.22
C VAL A 104 -5.30 5.68 1.11
N TYR A 105 -6.33 4.85 1.04
CA TYR A 105 -6.20 3.42 0.76
C TYR A 105 -6.36 3.18 -0.74
N LEU A 106 -5.28 2.70 -1.37
CA LEU A 106 -5.24 2.37 -2.80
C LEU A 106 -5.48 0.86 -2.96
N TYR A 107 -6.69 0.51 -3.39
CA TYR A 107 -7.05 -0.83 -3.80
C TYR A 107 -6.56 -1.13 -5.22
N ARG A 108 -6.20 -2.39 -5.46
CA ARG A 108 -5.91 -2.93 -6.79
C ARG A 108 -6.31 -4.40 -6.83
N GLU A 109 -6.77 -4.83 -8.00
CA GLU A 109 -7.23 -6.20 -8.24
C GLU A 109 -6.17 -7.25 -7.85
N PRO A 110 -6.55 -8.35 -7.16
CA PRO A 110 -5.63 -9.35 -6.63
C PRO A 110 -4.73 -9.96 -7.70
N LEU A 111 -5.29 -10.36 -8.84
CA LEU A 111 -4.53 -10.95 -9.94
C LEU A 111 -3.59 -9.94 -10.59
N ALA A 112 -4.00 -8.67 -10.71
CA ALA A 112 -3.15 -7.62 -11.26
C ALA A 112 -1.92 -7.40 -10.36
N VAL A 113 -2.09 -7.47 -9.03
CA VAL A 113 -0.98 -7.42 -8.07
C VAL A 113 -0.10 -8.66 -8.19
N ALA A 114 -0.67 -9.87 -8.20
CA ALA A 114 0.08 -11.12 -8.30
C ALA A 114 0.92 -11.20 -9.59
N HIS A 115 0.35 -10.85 -10.74
CA HIS A 115 1.10 -10.77 -12.00
C HIS A 115 2.18 -9.69 -11.99
N SER A 116 1.95 -8.57 -11.31
CA SER A 116 2.97 -7.53 -11.15
C SER A 116 4.16 -8.06 -10.33
N LEU A 117 3.90 -8.78 -9.25
CA LEU A 117 4.94 -9.42 -8.43
C LEU A 117 5.67 -10.53 -9.19
N GLN A 118 4.95 -11.33 -9.99
CA GLN A 118 5.55 -12.34 -10.85
C GLN A 118 6.52 -11.72 -11.86
N ARG A 119 6.12 -10.67 -12.58
CA ARG A 119 6.98 -10.00 -13.56
C ARG A 119 8.22 -9.37 -12.92
N ARG A 120 8.06 -8.78 -11.73
CA ARG A 120 9.14 -8.03 -11.06
C ARG A 120 10.11 -8.92 -10.28
N HIS A 121 9.59 -9.94 -9.59
CA HIS A 121 10.35 -10.74 -8.63
C HIS A 121 10.39 -12.24 -8.96
N GLY A 122 9.72 -12.68 -10.04
CA GLY A 122 9.63 -14.10 -10.39
C GLY A 122 8.72 -14.91 -9.46
N PHE A 123 7.92 -14.25 -8.61
CA PHE A 123 7.07 -14.95 -7.66
C PHE A 123 5.96 -15.76 -8.33
N PRO A 124 5.65 -16.97 -7.83
CA PRO A 124 4.45 -17.69 -8.22
C PRO A 124 3.19 -16.86 -7.92
N LEU A 125 2.16 -17.00 -8.76
CA LEU A 125 0.90 -16.27 -8.58
C LEU A 125 0.26 -16.56 -7.22
N SER A 126 0.31 -17.80 -6.75
CA SER A 126 -0.23 -18.18 -5.44
C SER A 126 0.41 -17.43 -4.28
N TYR A 127 1.73 -17.20 -4.34
CA TYR A 127 2.45 -16.42 -3.33
C TYR A 127 2.13 -14.93 -3.44
N GLY A 128 2.05 -14.38 -4.66
CA GLY A 128 1.62 -13.01 -4.89
C GLY A 128 0.18 -12.74 -4.39
N LEU A 129 -0.73 -13.70 -4.58
CA LEU A 129 -2.11 -13.65 -4.07
C LEU A 129 -2.16 -13.74 -2.54
N ALA A 130 -1.33 -14.60 -1.93
CA ALA A 130 -1.22 -14.68 -0.47
C ALA A 130 -0.68 -13.39 0.14
N LEU A 131 0.31 -12.75 -0.51
CA LEU A 131 0.82 -11.44 -0.09
C LEU A 131 -0.24 -10.36 -0.20
N TRP A 132 -0.96 -10.31 -1.33
CA TRP A 132 -2.07 -9.38 -1.52
C TRP A 132 -3.13 -9.55 -0.43
N GLU A 133 -3.49 -10.79 -0.10
CA GLU A 133 -4.49 -11.10 0.92
C GLU A 133 -4.04 -10.62 2.30
N TYR A 134 -2.80 -10.95 2.69
CA TYR A 134 -2.24 -10.56 3.98
C TYR A 134 -2.18 -9.05 4.15
N TYR A 135 -1.64 -8.33 3.15
CA TYR A 135 -1.48 -6.88 3.19
C TYR A 135 -2.82 -6.16 3.26
N ASN A 136 -3.77 -6.52 2.39
CA ASN A 136 -5.07 -5.87 2.36
C ASN A 136 -5.87 -6.18 3.62
N ALA A 137 -5.92 -7.43 4.06
CA ALA A 137 -6.67 -7.76 5.27
C ALA A 137 -6.07 -7.09 6.52
N SER A 138 -4.74 -7.01 6.63
CA SER A 138 -4.06 -6.27 7.71
C SER A 138 -4.39 -4.78 7.69
N ALA A 139 -4.29 -4.13 6.52
CA ALA A 139 -4.64 -2.72 6.38
C ALA A 139 -6.11 -2.46 6.75
N LEU A 140 -7.04 -3.30 6.28
CA LEU A 140 -8.46 -3.13 6.59
C LEU A 140 -8.77 -3.37 8.06
N GLN A 141 -8.06 -4.28 8.72
CA GLN A 141 -8.15 -4.46 10.16
C GLN A 141 -7.73 -3.19 10.91
N THR A 142 -6.61 -2.57 10.53
CA THR A 142 -6.10 -1.35 11.16
C THR A 142 -6.94 -0.12 10.87
N LEU A 143 -7.47 -0.02 9.65
CA LEU A 143 -8.23 1.14 9.17
C LEU A 143 -9.70 1.10 9.58
N ALA A 144 -10.17 -0.01 10.16
CA ALA A 144 -11.51 -0.13 10.70
C ALA A 144 -11.83 1.01 11.69
N GLY A 145 -13.02 1.60 11.56
CA GLY A 145 -13.48 2.76 12.33
C GLY A 145 -12.84 4.09 11.96
N SER A 146 -11.93 4.14 10.96
CA SER A 146 -11.20 5.36 10.60
C SER A 146 -11.78 6.08 9.37
N HIS A 147 -11.56 7.39 9.27
CA HIS A 147 -11.92 8.18 8.09
C HIS A 147 -10.82 8.08 7.01
N VAL A 148 -11.02 7.21 6.02
CA VAL A 148 -10.04 6.92 4.95
C VAL A 148 -10.64 7.26 3.59
N LEU A 149 -9.82 7.80 2.68
CA LEU A 149 -10.18 7.93 1.27
C LEU A 149 -9.91 6.60 0.55
N TYR A 150 -10.95 6.01 -0.02
CA TYR A 150 -10.82 4.83 -0.87
C TYR A 150 -10.52 5.25 -2.31
N LEU A 151 -9.56 4.59 -2.92
CA LEU A 151 -9.22 4.77 -4.33
C LEU A 151 -8.95 3.40 -4.96
N ALA A 152 -9.58 3.08 -6.08
CA ALA A 152 -9.26 1.88 -6.85
C ALA A 152 -8.32 2.24 -8.00
N TYR A 153 -7.27 1.45 -8.21
CA TYR A 153 -6.33 1.66 -9.31
C TYR A 153 -7.04 1.59 -10.67
N GLU A 154 -8.01 0.69 -10.80
CA GLU A 154 -8.80 0.45 -12.01
C GLU A 154 -9.69 1.66 -12.34
N ASP A 155 -10.23 2.33 -11.32
CA ASP A 155 -10.97 3.59 -11.49
C ASP A 155 -10.05 4.69 -12.03
N ILE A 156 -8.84 4.83 -11.47
CA ILE A 156 -7.84 5.81 -11.97
C ILE A 156 -7.47 5.49 -13.42
N ALA A 157 -7.22 4.23 -13.74
CA ALA A 157 -6.80 3.86 -15.08
C ALA A 157 -7.89 4.05 -16.14
N SER A 158 -9.16 3.93 -15.75
CA SER A 158 -10.31 4.16 -16.63
C SER A 158 -10.57 5.64 -16.90
N ASP A 159 -10.51 6.48 -15.86
CA ASP A 159 -10.80 7.91 -15.96
C ASP A 159 -9.95 8.70 -14.95
N PRO A 160 -8.66 8.93 -15.28
CA PRO A 160 -7.70 9.48 -14.34
C PRO A 160 -8.02 10.94 -14.00
N GLU A 161 -8.54 11.72 -14.95
CA GLU A 161 -8.89 13.12 -14.74
C GLU A 161 -10.01 13.28 -13.72
N ARG A 162 -11.12 12.55 -13.90
CA ARG A 162 -12.25 12.62 -12.95
C ARG A 162 -11.87 12.08 -11.58
N VAL A 163 -11.17 10.95 -11.53
CA VAL A 163 -10.88 10.25 -10.27
C VAL A 163 -9.84 11.00 -9.46
N LEU A 164 -8.74 11.43 -10.09
CA LEU A 164 -7.70 12.19 -9.39
C LEU A 164 -8.16 13.63 -9.09
N GLY A 165 -8.99 14.24 -9.95
CA GLY A 165 -9.63 15.52 -9.65
C GLY A 165 -10.53 15.46 -8.42
N ARG A 166 -11.34 14.41 -8.28
CA ARG A 166 -12.12 14.15 -7.05
C ARG A 166 -11.22 13.98 -5.83
N LEU A 167 -10.16 13.18 -5.94
CA LEU A 167 -9.21 12.96 -4.85
C LEU A 167 -8.63 14.29 -4.35
N ILE A 168 -8.22 15.19 -5.24
CA ILE A 168 -7.73 16.52 -4.85
C ILE A 168 -8.82 17.31 -4.11
N GLY A 169 -10.05 17.32 -4.61
CA GLY A 169 -11.17 17.98 -3.93
C GLY A 169 -11.39 17.43 -2.51
N ASP A 170 -11.36 16.11 -2.35
CA ASP A 170 -11.54 15.44 -1.05
C ASP A 170 -10.36 15.73 -0.09
N LEU A 171 -9.13 15.80 -0.60
CA LEU A 171 -7.94 16.19 0.16
C LEU A 171 -8.04 17.66 0.61
N SER A 172 -8.37 18.58 -0.30
CA SER A 172 -8.54 20.00 0.01
C SER A 172 -9.66 20.24 1.03
N ALA A 173 -10.78 19.52 0.93
CA ALA A 173 -11.87 19.59 1.90
C ALA A 173 -11.46 19.15 3.31
N ARG A 174 -10.35 18.41 3.44
CA ARG A 174 -9.76 17.96 4.71
C ARG A 174 -8.56 18.83 5.15
N GLY A 175 -8.36 19.99 4.52
CA GLY A 175 -7.32 20.94 4.89
C GLY A 175 -5.96 20.69 4.24
N VAL A 176 -5.83 19.70 3.34
CA VAL A 176 -4.58 19.44 2.63
C VAL A 176 -4.36 20.53 1.58
N LYS A 177 -3.25 21.27 1.70
CA LYS A 177 -2.81 22.30 0.74
C LYS A 177 -2.38 21.66 -0.58
N CYS A 178 -3.32 21.43 -1.49
CA CYS A 178 -3.06 20.87 -2.81
C CYS A 178 -4.00 21.48 -3.87
N LYS A 179 -3.60 21.43 -5.14
CA LYS A 179 -4.39 21.93 -6.28
C LYS A 179 -4.23 20.99 -7.47
N ALA A 180 -5.31 20.74 -8.20
CA ALA A 180 -5.26 19.88 -9.38
C ALA A 180 -4.27 20.45 -10.41
N PRO A 181 -3.26 19.68 -10.86
CA PRO A 181 -2.32 20.13 -11.88
C PRO A 181 -3.02 20.28 -13.24
N PRO A 182 -2.48 21.11 -14.16
CA PRO A 182 -3.01 21.25 -15.50
C PRO A 182 -2.75 19.97 -16.31
N GLY A 183 -3.82 19.22 -16.55
CA GLY A 183 -3.77 17.93 -17.26
C GLY A 183 -3.36 16.76 -16.36
N VAL A 184 -3.68 15.54 -16.80
CA VAL A 184 -3.37 14.32 -16.05
C VAL A 184 -2.49 13.40 -16.88
N ASN A 185 -1.18 13.40 -16.57
CA ASN A 185 -0.26 12.41 -17.12
C ASN A 185 -0.23 11.18 -16.21
N PHE A 186 -1.31 10.39 -16.25
CA PHE A 186 -1.36 9.10 -15.56
C PHE A 186 -0.98 7.97 -16.52
N ASN A 187 0.24 7.48 -16.36
CA ASN A 187 0.74 6.39 -17.17
C ASN A 187 0.22 5.05 -16.62
N ALA A 188 -0.84 4.52 -17.22
CA ALA A 188 -1.44 3.24 -16.82
C ALA A 188 -0.61 2.00 -17.24
N ARG A 189 0.70 2.11 -17.49
CA ARG A 189 1.57 1.04 -18.06
C ARG A 189 1.57 -0.28 -17.28
N LEU A 190 1.04 -0.31 -16.06
CA LEU A 190 0.89 -1.54 -15.28
C LEU A 190 -0.36 -2.35 -15.68
N ASN A 191 -1.21 -1.86 -16.61
CA ASN A 191 -2.43 -2.50 -17.10
C ASN A 191 -2.20 -3.36 -18.35
N HIS A 192 -1.35 -4.38 -18.28
CA HIS A 192 -1.44 -5.48 -19.25
C HIS A 192 -1.16 -6.82 -18.55
N ALA A 193 -2.17 -7.34 -17.87
CA ALA A 193 -2.44 -8.77 -17.97
C ALA A 193 -3.64 -8.87 -18.95
N PRO A 194 -3.55 -9.64 -20.04
CA PRO A 194 -4.72 -9.93 -20.87
C PRO A 194 -5.82 -10.48 -19.97
N GLY A 195 -7.07 -10.12 -20.24
CA GLY A 195 -8.21 -10.67 -19.51
C GLY A 195 -8.16 -12.20 -19.56
N ILE A 196 -7.85 -12.81 -18.42
CA ILE A 196 -7.98 -14.24 -18.26
C ILE A 196 -9.38 -14.44 -17.68
N GLU A 197 -10.30 -14.88 -18.52
CA GLU A 197 -11.66 -15.29 -18.13
C GLU A 197 -11.65 -16.41 -17.06
N ASP A 198 -10.51 -17.07 -16.81
CA ASP A 198 -10.27 -18.03 -15.72
C ASP A 198 -9.84 -17.42 -14.36
N GLY A 199 -9.75 -16.09 -14.23
CA GLY A 199 -9.18 -15.45 -13.03
C GLY A 199 -9.93 -15.77 -11.72
N GLN A 200 -11.25 -15.93 -11.76
CA GLN A 200 -12.03 -16.33 -10.57
C GLN A 200 -11.72 -17.75 -10.11
N VAL A 201 -11.22 -18.63 -10.98
CA VAL A 201 -10.85 -20.02 -10.68
C VAL A 201 -9.55 -20.07 -9.83
N LEU A 202 -8.72 -19.04 -9.88
CA LEU A 202 -7.43 -18.99 -9.19
C LEU A 202 -7.50 -18.49 -7.75
N LEU A 203 -8.51 -17.70 -7.39
CA LEU A 203 -8.65 -17.18 -6.04
C LEU A 203 -9.15 -18.27 -5.09
N SER A 204 -8.66 -18.28 -3.86
CA SER A 204 -9.32 -19.02 -2.78
C SER A 204 -10.60 -18.33 -2.33
N ASP A 205 -11.46 -19.03 -1.57
CA ASP A 205 -12.69 -18.43 -1.03
C ASP A 205 -12.41 -17.19 -0.17
N SER A 206 -11.36 -17.24 0.67
CA SER A 206 -10.98 -16.11 1.51
C SER A 206 -10.51 -14.90 0.68
N GLN A 207 -9.82 -15.14 -0.43
CA GLN A 207 -9.38 -14.09 -1.35
C GLN A 207 -10.56 -13.47 -2.12
N ARG A 208 -11.52 -14.28 -2.58
CA ARG A 208 -12.77 -13.78 -3.20
C ARG A 208 -13.59 -12.95 -2.23
N GLN A 209 -13.71 -13.41 -0.98
CA GLN A 209 -14.40 -12.66 0.07
C GLN A 209 -13.71 -11.33 0.36
N LEU A 210 -12.38 -11.30 0.45
CA LEU A 210 -11.61 -10.07 0.66
C LEU A 210 -11.72 -9.11 -0.53
N GLN A 211 -11.70 -9.62 -1.76
CA GLN A 211 -11.88 -8.83 -2.97
C GLN A 211 -13.24 -8.13 -2.95
N ALA A 212 -14.32 -8.91 -2.82
CA ALA A 212 -15.68 -8.39 -2.76
C ALA A 212 -15.88 -7.39 -1.60
N TYR A 213 -15.28 -7.67 -0.44
CA TYR A 213 -15.29 -6.75 0.69
C TYR A 213 -14.60 -5.42 0.35
N SER A 214 -13.43 -5.48 -0.29
CA SER A 214 -12.62 -4.32 -0.62
C SER A 214 -13.29 -3.44 -1.67
N GLU A 215 -13.88 -4.03 -2.71
CA GLU A 215 -14.66 -3.31 -3.73
C GLU A 215 -15.87 -2.57 -3.12
N ASN A 216 -16.51 -3.16 -2.10
CA ASN A 216 -17.66 -2.54 -1.45
C ASN A 216 -17.27 -1.35 -0.52
N LEU A 217 -15.99 -1.18 -0.16
CA LEU A 217 -15.51 -0.06 0.68
C LEU A 217 -15.84 1.30 0.08
N LYS A 218 -15.90 1.41 -1.26
CA LYS A 218 -16.32 2.64 -1.95
C LYS A 218 -17.70 3.12 -1.51
N LYS A 219 -18.61 2.20 -1.15
CA LYS A 219 -19.98 2.50 -0.71
C LYS A 219 -20.11 2.54 0.81
N GLN A 220 -19.50 1.57 1.50
CA GLN A 220 -19.70 1.38 2.94
C GLN A 220 -18.70 2.13 3.82
N GLY A 221 -17.55 2.56 3.28
CA GLY A 221 -16.43 3.10 4.04
C GLY A 221 -15.74 2.05 4.91
N PHE A 222 -14.84 2.47 5.79
CA PHE A 222 -14.03 1.57 6.63
C PHE A 222 -14.68 1.34 8.00
N LYS A 223 -15.99 1.07 8.05
CA LYS A 223 -16.75 1.03 9.32
C LYS A 223 -16.34 -0.11 10.25
N GLN A 224 -16.03 -1.27 9.68
CA GLN A 224 -15.66 -2.47 10.42
C GLN A 224 -14.48 -3.17 9.74
N ALA A 225 -13.83 -4.05 10.48
CA ALA A 225 -12.79 -4.93 9.92
C ALA A 225 -13.42 -6.08 9.13
N PRO A 226 -12.70 -6.68 8.17
CA PRO A 226 -13.16 -7.89 7.49
C PRO A 226 -13.32 -9.02 8.52
N PRO A 227 -14.51 -9.65 8.62
CA PRO A 227 -14.83 -10.60 9.70
C PRO A 227 -14.08 -11.94 9.58
N PHE A 228 -13.39 -12.18 8.47
CA PHE A 228 -12.71 -13.43 8.14
C PHE A 228 -11.17 -13.30 8.16
N PHE A 229 -10.62 -12.18 8.65
CA PHE A 229 -9.17 -12.03 8.77
C PHE A 229 -8.62 -12.83 9.95
N GLN A 230 -7.71 -13.77 9.65
CA GLN A 230 -6.98 -14.55 10.66
C GLN A 230 -5.48 -14.41 10.40
N PRO A 231 -4.81 -13.40 11.00
CA PRO A 231 -3.43 -13.07 10.68
C PRO A 231 -2.47 -14.25 10.83
N GLN A 232 -2.65 -15.10 11.85
CA GLN A 232 -1.81 -16.27 12.06
C GLN A 232 -1.95 -17.29 10.92
N VAL A 233 -3.18 -17.55 10.45
CA VAL A 233 -3.44 -18.50 9.35
C VAL A 233 -2.85 -17.99 8.03
N LEU A 234 -3.04 -16.70 7.73
CA LEU A 234 -2.47 -16.10 6.53
C LEU A 234 -0.94 -16.05 6.58
N ARG A 235 -0.36 -15.79 7.75
CA ARG A 235 1.09 -15.85 7.95
C ARG A 235 1.63 -17.27 7.73
N CYS A 236 0.98 -18.30 8.28
CA CYS A 236 1.40 -19.69 8.06
C CYS A 236 1.43 -20.02 6.55
N ARG A 237 0.36 -19.66 5.82
CA ARG A 237 0.30 -19.84 4.35
C ARG A 237 1.47 -19.15 3.63
N LEU A 238 1.84 -17.94 4.06
CA LEU A 238 2.99 -17.22 3.49
C LEU A 238 4.34 -17.88 3.81
N MET A 239 4.49 -18.39 5.03
CA MET A 239 5.71 -19.10 5.45
C MET A 239 5.88 -20.40 4.69
N ASP A 240 4.81 -21.15 4.44
CA ASP A 240 4.86 -22.38 3.63
C ASP A 240 5.43 -22.09 2.23
N PHE A 241 5.02 -20.98 1.60
CA PHE A 241 5.61 -20.54 0.34
C PHE A 241 7.06 -20.10 0.50
N ALA A 242 7.37 -19.27 1.50
CA ALA A 242 8.73 -18.76 1.71
C ALA A 242 9.75 -19.89 1.97
N THR A 243 9.37 -20.91 2.74
CA THR A 243 10.19 -22.11 2.97
C THR A 243 10.30 -22.96 1.69
N ALA A 244 9.22 -23.10 0.92
CA ALA A 244 9.24 -23.85 -0.34
C ALA A 244 10.15 -23.22 -1.42
N PHE A 245 10.38 -21.91 -1.37
CA PHE A 245 11.23 -21.18 -2.34
C PHE A 245 12.62 -20.80 -1.79
N ALA A 246 12.93 -21.12 -0.54
CA ALA A 246 14.23 -20.88 0.08
C ALA A 246 15.45 -21.49 -0.66
N PRO A 247 15.36 -22.63 -1.38
CA PRO A 247 16.52 -23.22 -2.06
C PRO A 247 16.90 -22.58 -3.41
N LEU A 248 16.26 -21.48 -3.83
CA LEU A 248 16.52 -20.84 -5.14
C LEU A 248 17.22 -19.48 -5.03
N GLY A 249 17.84 -19.18 -3.88
CA GLY A 249 18.65 -17.97 -3.64
C GLY A 249 20.12 -18.27 -3.48
#